data_AF-A0ABD4Q9R0-F1
#
_entry.id   AF-A0ABD4Q9R0-F1
#
_cell.length_a   1.000
_cell.length_b   1.000
_cell.length_c   1.000
_cell.angle_alpha   90.00
_cell.angle_beta   90.00
_cell.angle_gamma   90.00
#
_symmetry.space_group_name_H-M   'P 1'
#
loop_
_entity.id
_entity.type
_entity.pdbx_description
1 polymer ?
#
loop_
_entity_poly.entity_id
_entity_poly.type
_entity_poly.pdbx_seq_one_letter_code
_entity_poly.pdbx_strand_id
1 'polypeptide(L)'
;SFVAENAFNVIADSAELKGTVRTFQPEIRDLMETEIARVVEGTAISTDSEIDCKYFRGYPAVVNHAAETDFLVKTVEGLQGVEAVEG
;
A
#
# COMPACT_ATOMS: atom_id res chain seq x y z
N SER A 1 -6.04 -10.43 -3.25
CA SER A 1 -6.93 -11.54 -3.66
C SER A 1 -8.26 -10.97 -4.09
N PHE A 2 -8.98 -11.70 -4.94
CA PHE A 2 -10.35 -11.42 -5.34
C PHE A 2 -11.12 -12.74 -5.28
N VAL A 3 -12.25 -12.75 -4.58
CA VAL A 3 -13.10 -13.95 -4.42
C VAL A 3 -14.53 -13.53 -4.66
N ALA A 4 -15.20 -14.17 -5.61
CA ALA A 4 -16.64 -14.04 -5.86
C ALA A 4 -17.17 -15.47 -5.98
N GLU A 5 -17.57 -16.06 -4.84
CA GLU A 5 -17.88 -17.48 -4.75
C GLU A 5 -19.36 -17.73 -5.05
N ASN A 6 -19.63 -18.58 -6.04
CA ASN A 6 -20.95 -19.11 -6.31
C ASN A 6 -20.83 -20.41 -7.13
N ALA A 7 -21.95 -21.12 -7.30
CA ALA A 7 -22.02 -22.21 -8.27
C ALA A 7 -21.70 -21.70 -9.68
N PHE A 8 -21.08 -22.54 -10.52
CA PHE A 8 -20.57 -22.15 -11.84
C PHE A 8 -21.65 -21.59 -12.81
N ASN A 9 -22.92 -21.86 -12.53
CA ASN A 9 -24.07 -21.44 -13.30
C ASN A 9 -24.93 -20.37 -12.60
N VAL A 10 -24.45 -19.78 -11.51
CA VAL A 10 -25.14 -18.75 -10.76
C VAL A 10 -24.26 -17.50 -10.69
N ILE A 11 -24.84 -16.35 -11.00
CA ILE A 11 -24.15 -15.06 -10.89
C ILE A 11 -23.89 -14.80 -9.39
N ALA A 12 -22.65 -14.49 -9.02
CA ALA A 12 -22.30 -14.16 -7.65
C ALA A 12 -23.04 -12.91 -7.17
N ASP A 13 -23.59 -12.96 -5.96
CA ASP A 13 -24.29 -11.85 -5.31
C ASP A 13 -23.33 -10.95 -4.51
N SER A 14 -22.09 -11.42 -4.29
CA SER A 14 -21.09 -10.75 -3.48
C SER A 14 -19.67 -11.06 -3.96
N ALA A 15 -18.73 -10.17 -3.65
CA ALA A 15 -17.32 -10.37 -3.90
C ALA A 15 -16.48 -9.73 -2.79
N GLU A 16 -15.35 -10.34 -2.46
CA GLU A 16 -14.37 -9.82 -1.52
C GLU A 16 -13.05 -9.52 -2.24
N LEU A 17 -12.56 -8.28 -2.11
CA LEU A 17 -11.27 -7.83 -2.62
C LEU A 17 -10.35 -7.49 -1.43
N LYS A 18 -9.15 -8.05 -1.42
CA LYS A 18 -8.10 -7.71 -0.44
C LYS A 18 -6.82 -7.32 -1.16
N GLY A 19 -6.20 -6.23 -0.74
CA GLY A 19 -4.98 -5.69 -1.34
C GLY A 19 -4.04 -5.08 -0.31
N THR A 20 -2.89 -4.60 -0.79
CA THR A 20 -1.92 -3.87 0.03
C THR A 20 -1.42 -2.68 -0.76
N VAL A 21 -1.40 -1.51 -0.13
CA VAL A 21 -0.75 -0.31 -0.66
C VAL A 21 0.66 -0.25 -0.07
N ARG A 22 1.67 0.02 -0.91
CA ARG A 22 3.07 0.23 -0.48
C ARG A 22 3.59 1.52 -1.07
N THR A 23 4.14 2.37 -0.22
CA THR A 23 4.77 3.64 -0.61
C THR A 23 5.81 4.03 0.44
N PHE A 24 6.87 4.70 0.00
CA PHE A 24 7.89 5.30 0.87
C PHE A 24 7.56 6.75 1.26
N GLN A 25 6.68 7.41 0.48
CA GLN A 25 6.29 8.79 0.70
C GLN A 25 5.00 8.88 1.53
N PRO A 26 5.00 9.59 2.67
CA PRO A 26 3.81 9.79 3.48
C PRO A 26 2.66 10.46 2.74
N GLU A 27 2.94 11.44 1.87
CA GLU A 27 1.87 12.16 1.15
C GLU A 27 1.13 11.24 0.17
N ILE A 28 1.88 10.35 -0.50
CA ILE A 28 1.29 9.33 -1.38
C ILE A 28 0.45 8.35 -0.56
N ARG A 29 0.82 8.05 0.69
CA ARG A 29 0.02 7.17 1.55
C ARG A 29 -1.34 7.78 1.87
N ASP A 30 -1.36 9.07 2.20
CA ASP A 30 -2.58 9.82 2.47
C ASP A 30 -3.47 9.91 1.22
N LEU A 31 -2.84 10.16 0.07
CA LEU A 31 -3.52 10.20 -1.22
C LEU A 31 -4.18 8.85 -1.53
N MET A 32 -3.48 7.73 -1.33
CA MET A 32 -4.02 6.40 -1.64
C MET A 32 -5.25 6.04 -0.80
N GLU A 33 -5.27 6.39 0.48
CA GLU A 33 -6.46 6.16 1.32
C GLU A 33 -7.67 6.95 0.79
N THR A 34 -7.46 8.22 0.42
CA THR A 34 -8.50 9.09 -0.12
C THR A 34 -9.01 8.61 -1.48
N GLU A 35 -8.09 8.28 -2.40
CA GLU A 35 -8.45 7.85 -3.75
C GLU A 35 -9.12 6.48 -3.76
N ILE A 36 -8.70 5.55 -2.91
CA ILE A 36 -9.36 4.24 -2.80
C ILE A 36 -10.79 4.41 -2.29
N ALA A 37 -11.01 5.23 -1.27
CA ALA A 37 -12.36 5.53 -0.78
C ALA A 37 -13.24 6.15 -1.87
N ARG A 38 -12.71 7.13 -2.61
CA ARG A 38 -13.41 7.79 -3.72
C ARG A 38 -13.80 6.81 -4.84
N VAL A 39 -12.88 5.92 -5.22
CA VAL A 39 -13.14 4.91 -6.25
C VAL A 39 -14.20 3.91 -5.79
N VAL A 40 -14.14 3.47 -4.53
CA VAL A 40 -15.16 2.57 -3.96
C VAL A 40 -16.53 3.22 -4.00
N GLU A 41 -16.66 4.46 -3.52
CA GLU A 41 -17.94 5.17 -3.51
C GLU A 41 -18.50 5.35 -4.93
N GLY A 42 -17.66 5.79 -5.87
CA GLY A 42 -18.07 5.91 -7.27
C GLY A 42 -18.48 4.58 -7.89
N THR A 43 -17.79 3.49 -7.53
CA THR A 43 -18.13 2.14 -8.02
C THR A 43 -19.48 1.70 -7.47
N ALA A 44 -19.69 1.82 -6.16
CA ALA A 44 -20.95 1.49 -5.47
C ALA A 44 -22.15 2.21 -6.12
N ILE A 45 -22.02 3.52 -6.37
CA ILE A 45 -23.05 4.31 -7.05
C ILE A 45 -23.27 3.82 -8.49
N SER A 46 -22.20 3.57 -9.23
CA SER A 46 -22.29 3.20 -10.65
C SER A 46 -22.91 1.82 -10.88
N THR A 47 -22.77 0.92 -9.91
CA THR A 47 -23.26 -0.47 -10.01
C THR A 47 -24.51 -0.72 -9.17
N ASP A 48 -25.06 0.32 -8.53
CA ASP A 48 -26.19 0.20 -7.58
C ASP A 48 -25.94 -0.89 -6.53
N SER A 49 -24.72 -0.90 -5.98
CA SER A 49 -24.24 -1.93 -5.05
C SER A 49 -23.80 -1.32 -3.73
N GLU A 50 -23.87 -2.10 -2.65
CA GLU A 50 -23.27 -1.73 -1.37
C GLU A 50 -21.83 -2.25 -1.28
N ILE A 51 -20.88 -1.40 -0.87
CA ILE A 51 -19.47 -1.78 -0.72
C ILE A 51 -18.97 -1.34 0.66
N ASP A 52 -18.58 -2.31 1.50
CA ASP A 52 -17.86 -2.08 2.76
C ASP A 52 -16.35 -2.01 2.50
N CYS A 53 -15.77 -0.81 2.52
CA CYS A 53 -14.33 -0.61 2.36
C CYS A 53 -13.65 -0.35 3.70
N LYS A 54 -12.71 -1.24 4.04
CA LYS A 54 -11.85 -1.11 5.22
C LYS A 54 -10.41 -0.87 4.78
N TYR A 55 -9.92 0.34 5.05
CA TYR A 55 -8.52 0.69 4.84
C TYR A 55 -7.76 0.68 6.17
N PHE A 56 -6.71 -0.11 6.26
CA PHE A 56 -5.88 -0.20 7.47
C PHE A 56 -4.50 0.38 7.22
N ARG A 57 -4.16 1.42 7.97
CA ARG A 57 -2.79 1.92 8.01
C ARG A 57 -1.93 0.97 8.87
N GLY A 58 -0.98 0.28 8.25
CA GLY A 58 0.13 -0.37 8.97
C GLY A 58 1.07 0.63 9.64
N TYR A 59 2.21 0.18 10.16
CA TYR A 59 3.20 1.08 10.77
C TYR A 59 3.68 2.16 9.77
N PRO A 60 3.99 3.39 10.22
CA PRO A 60 4.68 4.37 9.39
C PRO A 60 5.97 3.74 8.82
N ALA A 61 6.31 4.05 7.56
CA ALA A 61 7.58 3.62 7.00
C ALA A 61 8.70 4.11 7.93
N VAL A 62 9.69 3.25 8.19
CA VAL A 62 10.91 3.68 8.90
C VAL A 62 11.61 4.66 7.97
N VAL A 63 11.33 5.94 8.16
CA VAL A 63 12.02 7.03 7.46
C VAL A 63 13.41 7.06 8.08
N ASN A 64 14.40 6.48 7.40
CA ASN A 64 15.79 6.71 7.78
C ASN A 64 16.03 8.22 7.67
N HIS A 65 16.33 8.87 8.79
CA HIS A 65 16.74 10.25 8.76
C HIS A 65 18.00 10.35 7.90
N ALA A 66 18.05 11.27 6.93
CA ALA A 66 19.20 11.44 6.04
C ALA A 66 20.53 11.59 6.80
N ALA A 67 20.50 12.14 8.01
CA ALA A 67 21.67 12.26 8.89
C ALA A 67 22.20 10.89 9.39
N GLU A 68 21.34 9.91 9.60
CA GLU A 68 21.73 8.56 10.01
C GLU A 68 22.24 7.74 8.83
N THR A 69 21.65 7.92 7.63
CA THR A 69 22.18 7.35 6.38
C THR A 69 23.57 7.92 6.06
N ASP A 70 23.76 9.23 6.16
CA ASP A 70 25.07 9.88 5.93
C ASP A 70 26.14 9.44 6.93
N PHE A 71 25.75 9.23 8.20
CA PHE A 71 26.66 8.71 9.22
C PHE A 71 27.06 7.25 8.96
N LEU A 72 26.10 6.41 8.53
CA LEU A 72 26.35 5.03 8.13
C LEU A 72 27.26 4.97 6.89
N VAL A 73 26.97 5.76 5.85
CA VAL A 73 27.83 5.85 4.66
C VAL A 73 29.25 6.26 5.03
N LYS A 74 29.44 7.31 5.82
CA LYS A 74 30.77 7.76 6.27
C LYS A 74 31.53 6.75 7.12
N THR A 75 30.82 5.98 7.96
CA THR A 75 31.44 4.97 8.82
C THR A 75 31.85 3.73 8.02
N VAL A 76 31.14 3.45 6.93
CA VAL A 76 31.35 2.26 6.09
C VAL A 76 32.39 2.49 4.99
N GLU A 77 32.59 3.73 4.52
CA GLU A 77 33.68 4.12 3.59
C GLU A 77 35.09 3.79 4.11
N GLY A 78 35.27 3.62 5.42
CA GLY A 78 36.55 3.26 6.05
C GLY A 78 36.82 1.76 6.17
N LEU A 79 35.86 0.89 5.83
CA LEU A 79 35.96 -0.56 5.97
C LEU A 79 36.33 -1.21 4.62
N GLN A 80 37.44 -1.95 4.59
CA GLN A 80 37.81 -2.72 3.40
C GLN A 80 36.79 -3.85 3.16
N GLY A 81 36.04 -3.76 2.05
CA GLY A 81 35.16 -4.83 1.57
C GLY A 81 33.71 -4.45 1.26
N VAL A 82 33.33 -3.16 1.29
CA VAL A 82 31.95 -2.75 0.96
C VAL A 82 31.87 -2.23 -0.47
N GLU A 83 31.33 -3.06 -1.37
CA GLU A 83 30.92 -2.67 -2.71
C GLU A 83 29.49 -2.14 -2.68
N ALA A 84 29.39 -0.81 -2.54
CA ALA A 84 28.21 0.04 -2.66
C ALA A 84 27.11 -0.10 -1.57
N VAL A 85 26.86 1.03 -0.90
CA VAL A 85 25.66 1.27 -0.10
C VAL A 85 24.82 2.30 -0.86
N GLU A 86 23.70 1.88 -1.43
CA GLU A 86 22.72 2.79 -2.04
C GLU A 86 21.64 3.14 -1.01
N GLY A 87 21.32 4.44 -0.90
CA GLY A 87 20.31 5.02 -0.01
C GLY A 87 19.07 5.50 -0.75
#